data_AF-A0AAV7DDS5-F1
#
_entry.id   AF-A0AAV7DDS5-F1
#
_cell.length_a   1.000
_cell.length_b   1.000
_cell.length_c   1.000
_cell.angle_alpha   90.00
_cell.angle_beta   90.00
_cell.angle_gamma   90.00
#
_symmetry.space_group_name_H-M   'P 1'
#
loop_
_entity.id
_entity.type
_entity.pdbx_description
1 polymer ?
#
loop_
_entity_poly.entity_id
_entity_poly.type
_entity_poly.pdbx_seq_one_letter_code
_entity_poly.pdbx_strand_id
1 'polypeptide(L)'
;MLIIVLILQLVAAVLGFMFSGMVLDKASSVMSRAVIYYREDLDLQNFIDYIQKKFECCGVKSYRDWSTNIYFYCTDTNPSLERCGVPFSCCIKEKGQTVINTMCGYETQNLMSWQAEDRIYVDGCLDKIVSWGRGNLLFLGSIALGLIFLEV
;
A
#
# COMPACT_ATOMS: atom_id res chain seq x y z
N MET A 1 -1.89 -37.64 -6.09
CA MET A 1 -2.37 -36.39 -5.43
C MET A 1 -1.54 -35.18 -5.85
N LEU A 2 -0.21 -35.27 -5.90
CA LEU A 2 0.67 -34.17 -6.36
C LEU A 2 0.39 -33.70 -7.80
N ILE A 3 0.11 -34.61 -8.73
CA ILE A 3 -0.28 -34.26 -10.12
C ILE A 3 -1.52 -33.35 -10.16
N ILE A 4 -2.48 -33.55 -9.25
CA ILE A 4 -3.69 -32.71 -9.18
C ILE A 4 -3.32 -31.31 -8.70
N VAL A 5 -2.42 -31.20 -7.73
CA VAL A 5 -1.91 -29.91 -7.23
C VAL A 5 -1.18 -29.17 -8.35
N LEU A 6 -0.31 -29.86 -9.09
CA LEU A 6 0.40 -29.29 -10.23
C LEU A 6 -0.57 -28.71 -11.29
N ILE A 7 -1.64 -29.45 -11.62
CA ILE A 7 -2.67 -28.97 -12.55
C ILE A 7 -3.35 -27.71 -12.00
N LEU A 8 -3.70 -27.69 -10.71
CA LEU A 8 -4.30 -26.51 -10.07
C LEU A 8 -3.36 -25.30 -10.07
N GLN A 9 -2.06 -25.49 -9.85
CA GLN A 9 -1.07 -24.41 -9.93
C GLN A 9 -0.98 -23.81 -11.33
N LEU A 10 -0.93 -24.65 -12.37
CA LEU A 10 -0.89 -24.18 -13.77
C LEU A 10 -2.16 -23.42 -14.13
N VAL A 11 -3.33 -23.93 -13.75
CA VAL A 11 -4.61 -23.25 -13.96
C VAL A 11 -4.62 -21.91 -13.21
N ALA A 12 -4.19 -21.87 -11.95
CA ALA A 12 -4.12 -20.64 -11.16
C ALA A 12 -3.16 -19.61 -11.78
N ALA A 13 -2.01 -20.04 -12.30
CA ALA A 13 -1.07 -19.16 -12.98
C ALA A 13 -1.67 -18.53 -14.25
N VAL A 14 -2.33 -19.34 -15.09
CA VAL A 14 -3.00 -18.86 -16.31
C VAL A 14 -4.12 -17.89 -15.97
N LEU A 15 -4.98 -18.24 -15.00
CA LEU A 15 -6.06 -17.36 -14.55
C LEU A 15 -5.51 -16.07 -13.95
N GLY A 16 -4.48 -16.14 -13.10
CA GLY A 16 -3.85 -14.96 -12.50
C GLY A 16 -3.26 -14.01 -13.54
N PHE A 17 -2.69 -14.54 -14.63
CA PHE A 17 -2.21 -13.74 -15.75
C PHE A 17 -3.38 -13.08 -16.52
N MET A 18 -4.39 -13.86 -16.91
CA MET A 18 -5.56 -13.38 -17.66
C MET A 18 -6.37 -12.33 -16.90
N PHE A 19 -6.56 -12.54 -15.59
CA PHE A 19 -7.38 -11.68 -14.73
C PHE A 19 -6.55 -10.70 -13.88
N SER A 20 -5.30 -10.43 -14.27
CA SER A 20 -4.40 -9.53 -13.56
C SER A 20 -4.99 -8.13 -13.33
N GLY A 21 -5.74 -7.59 -14.31
CA GLY A 21 -6.46 -6.31 -14.15
C GLY A 21 -7.50 -6.35 -13.04
N MET A 22 -8.32 -7.41 -12.98
CA MET A 22 -9.33 -7.58 -11.93
C MET A 22 -8.70 -7.71 -10.54
N VAL A 23 -7.55 -8.39 -10.45
CA VAL A 23 -6.80 -8.48 -9.19
C VAL A 23 -6.32 -7.10 -8.74
N LEU A 24 -5.82 -6.27 -9.66
CA LEU A 24 -5.42 -4.89 -9.36
C LEU A 24 -6.60 -4.03 -8.91
N ASP A 25 -7.74 -4.12 -9.59
CA ASP A 25 -8.94 -3.38 -9.20
C ASP A 25 -9.43 -3.79 -7.82
N LYS A 26 -9.41 -5.10 -7.52
CA LYS A 26 -9.79 -5.61 -6.20
C LYS A 26 -8.81 -5.17 -5.13
N ALA A 27 -7.50 -5.19 -5.42
CA ALA A 27 -6.47 -4.68 -4.51
C ALA A 27 -6.68 -3.19 -4.22
N SER A 28 -6.90 -2.37 -5.26
CA SER A 28 -7.24 -0.95 -5.11
C SER A 28 -8.47 -0.76 -4.22
N SER A 29 -9.54 -1.54 -4.42
CA SER A 29 -10.76 -1.46 -3.63
C SER A 29 -10.53 -1.80 -2.14
N VAL A 30 -9.74 -2.85 -1.85
CA VAL A 30 -9.39 -3.22 -0.47
C VAL A 30 -8.57 -2.14 0.20
N MET A 31 -7.58 -1.58 -0.50
CA MET A 31 -6.75 -0.49 0.04
C MET A 31 -7.56 0.79 0.25
N SER A 32 -8.46 1.15 -0.68
CA SER A 32 -9.37 2.29 -0.50
C SER A 32 -10.28 2.09 0.70
N ARG A 33 -10.79 0.87 0.92
CA ARG A 33 -11.54 0.54 2.13
C ARG A 33 -10.70 0.72 3.40
N ALA A 34 -9.43 0.33 3.37
CA ALA A 34 -8.53 0.51 4.50
C ALA A 34 -8.25 1.99 4.83
N VAL A 35 -8.21 2.87 3.82
CA VAL A 35 -8.12 4.33 4.03
C VAL A 35 -9.43 4.88 4.62
N ILE A 36 -10.58 4.51 4.04
CA ILE A 36 -11.89 5.02 4.49
C ILE A 36 -12.17 4.64 5.95
N TYR A 37 -11.88 3.40 6.34
CA TYR A 37 -12.17 2.87 7.68
C TYR A 37 -10.93 2.85 8.61
N TYR A 38 -9.94 3.70 8.34
CA TYR A 38 -8.65 3.68 9.04
C TYR A 38 -8.75 3.86 10.56
N ARG A 39 -9.72 4.62 11.06
CA ARG A 39 -9.89 4.88 12.50
C ARG A 39 -10.93 3.96 13.14
N GLU A 40 -11.73 3.30 12.31
CA GLU A 40 -12.87 2.48 12.69
C GLU A 40 -12.52 1.00 12.82
N ASP A 41 -11.50 0.52 12.11
CA ASP A 41 -11.10 -0.88 12.04
C ASP A 41 -9.59 -1.04 12.23
N LEU A 42 -9.19 -1.63 13.37
CA LEU A 42 -7.79 -1.83 13.74
C LEU A 42 -7.04 -2.78 12.78
N ASP A 43 -7.73 -3.75 12.19
CA ASP A 43 -7.09 -4.69 11.27
C ASP A 43 -6.78 -3.98 9.94
N LEU A 44 -7.72 -3.18 9.45
CA LEU A 44 -7.51 -2.33 8.28
C LEU A 44 -6.44 -1.26 8.52
N GLN A 45 -6.42 -0.67 9.72
CA GLN A 45 -5.40 0.28 10.13
C GLN A 45 -4.00 -0.35 10.08
N ASN A 46 -3.83 -1.51 10.74
CA ASN A 46 -2.57 -2.24 10.77
C ASN A 46 -2.12 -2.68 9.37
N PHE A 47 -3.07 -3.12 8.54
CA PHE A 47 -2.81 -3.54 7.16
C PHE A 47 -2.23 -2.38 6.33
N ILE A 48 -2.92 -1.23 6.28
CA ILE A 48 -2.44 -0.11 5.45
C ILE A 48 -1.15 0.51 6.02
N ASP A 49 -1.01 0.58 7.35
CA ASP A 49 0.22 1.07 7.99
C ASP A 49 1.42 0.19 7.66
N TYR A 50 1.24 -1.14 7.64
CA TYR A 50 2.29 -2.07 7.24
C TYR A 50 2.68 -1.88 5.78
N ILE A 51 1.71 -1.79 4.88
CA ILE A 51 1.95 -1.60 3.45
C ILE A 51 2.71 -0.29 3.19
N GLN A 52 2.26 0.82 3.78
CA GLN A 52 2.89 2.13 3.62
C GLN A 52 4.34 2.16 4.08
N LYS A 53 4.63 1.56 5.25
CA LYS A 53 6.00 1.44 5.76
C LYS A 53 6.86 0.49 4.94
N LYS A 54 6.29 -0.63 4.48
CA LYS A 54 7.03 -1.68 3.76
C LYS A 54 7.43 -1.25 2.35
N PHE A 55 6.54 -0.53 1.68
CA PHE A 55 6.72 -0.11 0.28
C PHE A 55 7.07 1.37 0.12
N GLU A 56 7.26 2.10 1.23
CA GLU A 56 7.67 3.50 1.25
C GLU A 56 6.76 4.36 0.36
N CYS A 57 5.48 4.31 0.69
CA CYS A 57 4.37 4.85 -0.10
C CYS A 57 3.29 5.43 0.81
N CYS A 58 2.36 6.21 0.25
CA CYS A 58 1.24 6.79 0.99
C CYS A 58 -0.05 6.84 0.17
N GLY A 59 -1.16 6.49 0.81
CA GLY A 59 -2.46 6.35 0.16
C GLY A 59 -2.53 5.15 -0.79
N VAL A 60 -3.46 5.17 -1.75
CA VAL A 60 -3.68 4.08 -2.71
C VAL A 60 -2.94 4.38 -4.02
N LYS A 61 -3.27 5.52 -4.63
CA LYS A 61 -2.67 6.12 -5.82
C LYS A 61 -1.87 7.37 -5.48
N SER A 62 -2.21 8.07 -4.41
CA SER A 62 -1.51 9.26 -3.95
C SER A 62 -1.74 9.50 -2.46
N TYR A 63 -0.81 10.21 -1.81
CA TYR A 63 -0.96 10.67 -0.44
C TYR A 63 -2.25 11.49 -0.19
N ARG A 64 -2.85 12.08 -1.23
CA ARG A 64 -4.13 12.82 -1.11
C ARG A 64 -5.36 11.93 -1.00
N ASP A 65 -5.24 10.63 -1.24
CA ASP A 65 -6.36 9.69 -1.05
C ASP A 65 -6.86 9.67 0.40
N TRP A 66 -6.02 10.09 1.34
CA TRP A 66 -6.39 10.29 2.74
C TRP A 66 -7.56 11.27 2.91
N SER A 67 -7.82 12.17 1.95
CA SER A 67 -9.04 12.98 1.96
C SER A 67 -10.34 12.17 1.87
N THR A 68 -10.30 10.88 1.52
CA THR A 68 -11.50 10.02 1.55
C THR A 68 -11.88 9.56 2.96
N ASN A 69 -10.98 9.72 3.93
CA ASN A 69 -11.25 9.42 5.33
C ASN A 69 -11.80 10.67 6.04
N ILE A 70 -12.84 10.50 6.88
CA ILE A 70 -13.52 11.62 7.55
C ILE A 70 -12.60 12.45 8.47
N TYR A 71 -11.58 11.83 9.08
CA TYR A 71 -10.65 12.49 9.98
C TYR A 71 -9.55 13.26 9.25
N PHE A 72 -9.18 12.83 8.05
CA PHE A 72 -8.14 13.45 7.22
C PHE A 72 -8.70 14.31 6.09
N TYR A 73 -10.03 14.32 5.89
CA TYR A 73 -10.70 15.05 4.84
C TYR A 73 -10.31 16.54 4.83
N CYS A 74 -9.68 16.97 3.74
CA CYS A 74 -9.07 18.29 3.68
C CYS A 74 -10.10 19.36 3.29
N THR A 75 -10.73 19.94 4.32
CA THR A 75 -11.63 21.10 4.21
C THR A 75 -11.49 21.93 5.48
N ASP A 76 -11.59 23.26 5.34
CA ASP A 76 -11.50 24.20 6.47
C ASP A 76 -12.58 23.96 7.54
N THR A 77 -13.71 23.39 7.11
CA THR A 77 -14.86 23.04 7.97
C THR A 77 -14.67 21.74 8.76
N ASN A 78 -13.64 20.95 8.47
CA ASN A 78 -13.40 19.71 9.20
C ASN A 78 -12.83 20.05 10.60
N PRO A 79 -13.50 19.66 11.70
CA PRO A 79 -13.02 19.94 13.05
C PRO A 79 -11.88 18.99 13.49
N SER A 80 -11.61 17.93 12.73
CA SER A 80 -10.55 16.98 13.02
C SER A 80 -9.20 17.68 13.08
N LEU A 81 -8.41 17.37 14.12
CA LEU A 81 -7.03 17.82 14.20
C LEU A 81 -6.22 17.26 13.02
N GLU A 82 -6.51 16.05 12.55
CA GLU A 82 -5.75 15.37 11.49
C GLU A 82 -6.12 15.81 10.06
N ARG A 83 -7.03 16.78 9.92
CA ARG A 83 -7.48 17.29 8.62
C ARG A 83 -6.30 17.72 7.74
N CYS A 84 -6.41 17.50 6.44
CA CYS A 84 -5.33 17.80 5.48
C CYS A 84 -3.98 17.13 5.82
N GLY A 85 -3.96 16.13 6.70
CA GLY A 85 -2.77 15.37 7.05
C GLY A 85 -2.77 13.98 6.43
N VAL A 86 -1.73 13.21 6.75
CA VAL A 86 -1.64 11.77 6.48
C VAL A 86 -1.19 11.07 7.77
N PRO A 87 -1.44 9.77 7.96
CA PRO A 87 -0.98 9.07 9.15
C PRO A 87 0.54 8.95 9.19
N PHE A 88 1.04 8.67 10.40
CA PHE A 88 2.47 8.53 10.69
C PHE A 88 3.17 7.41 9.89
N SER A 89 2.42 6.44 9.37
CA SER A 89 2.94 5.36 8.51
C SER A 89 3.44 5.87 7.15
N CYS A 90 2.99 7.04 6.71
CA CYS A 90 3.51 7.72 5.53
C CYS A 90 4.81 8.52 5.81
N CYS A 91 5.23 8.67 7.07
CA CYS A 91 6.39 9.47 7.44
C CYS A 91 7.71 8.86 6.96
N ILE A 92 8.59 9.71 6.43
CA ILE A 92 9.98 9.33 6.16
C ILE A 92 10.72 9.25 7.50
N LYS A 93 11.48 8.16 7.70
CA LYS A 93 12.32 8.01 8.87
C LYS A 93 13.69 8.66 8.62
N GLU A 94 14.01 9.72 9.37
CA GLU A 94 15.34 10.35 9.26
C GLU A 94 16.46 9.41 9.72
N LYS A 95 17.59 9.46 9.01
CA LYS A 95 18.77 8.64 9.34
C LYS A 95 19.30 9.03 10.72
N GLY A 96 19.39 8.06 11.62
CA GLY A 96 19.91 8.25 12.98
C GLY A 96 18.84 8.52 14.05
N GLN A 97 17.56 8.70 13.66
CA GLN A 97 16.47 8.79 14.63
C GLN A 97 15.92 7.40 14.99
N THR A 98 15.81 7.14 16.29
CA THR A 98 15.19 5.92 16.82
C THR A 98 13.67 6.02 16.88
N VAL A 99 13.13 7.24 16.93
CA VAL A 99 11.70 7.55 17.07
C VAL A 99 11.20 8.28 15.83
N ILE A 100 10.06 7.86 15.28
CA ILE A 100 9.40 8.54 14.16
C ILE A 100 8.64 9.75 14.70
N ASN A 101 8.79 10.91 14.06
CA ASN A 101 7.95 12.07 14.35
C ASN A 101 6.51 11.79 13.89
N THR A 102 5.63 11.46 14.84
CA THR A 102 4.22 11.16 14.55
C THR A 102 3.43 12.36 14.03
N MET A 103 3.96 13.58 14.16
CA MET A 103 3.38 14.81 13.62
C MET A 103 3.87 15.14 12.20
N CYS A 104 4.75 14.32 11.58
CA CYS A 104 5.32 14.66 10.28
C CYS A 104 4.24 14.85 9.19
N GLY A 105 3.12 14.12 9.30
CA GLY A 105 2.05 14.08 8.30
C GLY A 105 1.09 15.27 8.36
N TYR A 106 1.20 16.14 9.37
CA TYR A 106 0.30 17.26 9.56
C TYR A 106 0.36 18.28 8.41
N GLU A 107 -0.81 18.70 7.91
CA GLU A 107 -1.00 19.66 6.80
C GLU A 107 -0.31 19.28 5.46
N THR A 108 0.20 18.07 5.34
CA THR A 108 0.97 17.64 4.16
C THR A 108 0.12 17.63 2.89
N GLN A 109 -1.21 17.41 2.98
CA GLN A 109 -2.10 17.47 1.82
C GLN A 109 -2.20 18.87 1.20
N ASN A 110 -1.93 19.93 1.97
CA ASN A 110 -1.89 21.32 1.47
C ASN A 110 -0.59 21.65 0.73
N LEU A 111 0.45 20.83 0.91
CA LEU A 111 1.73 21.02 0.27
C LEU A 111 1.69 20.52 -1.18
N MET A 112 2.54 21.10 -2.02
CA MET A 112 2.86 20.52 -3.32
C MET A 112 3.67 19.23 -3.12
N SER A 113 3.59 18.29 -4.06
CA SER A 113 4.25 16.98 -3.94
C SER A 113 5.75 17.10 -3.61
N TRP A 114 6.48 17.98 -4.29
CA TRP A 114 7.91 18.19 -4.06
C TRP A 114 8.25 18.76 -2.66
N GLN A 115 7.32 19.45 -2.01
CA GLN A 115 7.49 19.94 -0.63
C GLN A 115 7.13 18.86 0.39
N ALA A 116 6.14 18.02 0.06
CA ALA A 116 5.73 16.89 0.88
C ALA A 116 6.74 15.75 0.85
N GLU A 117 7.48 15.58 -0.26
CA GLU A 117 8.52 14.56 -0.44
C GLU A 117 9.63 14.59 0.60
N ASP A 118 9.90 15.75 1.22
CA ASP A 118 10.90 15.85 2.29
C ASP A 118 10.40 15.29 3.64
N ARG A 119 9.07 15.13 3.80
CA ARG A 119 8.42 14.77 5.07
C ARG A 119 7.75 13.40 5.02
N ILE A 120 7.15 13.07 3.88
CA ILE A 120 6.31 11.89 3.70
C ILE A 120 6.61 11.22 2.35
N TYR A 121 6.29 9.93 2.25
CA TYR A 121 6.17 9.28 0.97
C TYR A 121 4.97 9.85 0.22
N VAL A 122 5.13 10.33 -1.01
CA VAL A 122 4.03 10.92 -1.81
C VAL A 122 3.41 9.95 -2.81
N ASP A 123 4.17 8.93 -3.20
CA ASP A 123 3.78 7.94 -4.19
C ASP A 123 2.69 7.00 -3.68
N GLY A 124 1.76 6.66 -4.56
CA GLY A 124 0.72 5.67 -4.27
C GLY A 124 1.28 4.26 -4.04
N CYS A 125 0.71 3.57 -3.06
CA CYS A 125 1.14 2.21 -2.73
C CYS A 125 0.82 1.18 -3.80
N LEU A 126 -0.28 1.33 -4.55
CA LEU A 126 -0.66 0.37 -5.58
C LEU A 126 0.44 0.29 -6.66
N ASP A 127 0.92 1.44 -7.13
CA ASP A 127 1.97 1.52 -8.15
C ASP A 127 3.32 1.01 -7.60
N LYS A 128 3.67 1.33 -6.35
CA LYS A 128 4.88 0.83 -5.69
C LYS A 128 4.89 -0.68 -5.55
N ILE A 129 3.77 -1.29 -5.15
CA ILE A 129 3.64 -2.75 -5.04
C ILE A 129 3.80 -3.40 -6.42
N VAL A 130 3.14 -2.87 -7.45
CA VAL A 130 3.25 -3.39 -8.82
C VAL A 130 4.68 -3.25 -9.34
N SER A 131 5.32 -2.10 -9.12
CA SER A 131 6.71 -1.85 -9.51
C SER A 131 7.67 -2.81 -8.81
N TRP A 132 7.49 -3.03 -7.50
CA TRP A 132 8.26 -4.01 -6.75
C TRP A 132 8.09 -5.43 -7.32
N GLY A 133 6.86 -5.85 -7.62
CA GLY A 133 6.59 -7.16 -8.22
C GLY A 133 7.29 -7.33 -9.57
N ARG A 134 7.24 -6.32 -10.44
CA ARG A 134 7.93 -6.33 -11.74
C ARG A 134 9.46 -6.36 -11.59
N GLY A 135 10.02 -5.61 -10.65
CA GLY A 135 11.45 -5.59 -10.37
C GLY A 135 11.97 -6.90 -9.75
N ASN A 136 11.10 -7.68 -9.11
CA ASN A 136 11.43 -8.93 -8.42
C ASN A 136 10.90 -10.19 -9.14
N LEU A 137 10.60 -10.10 -10.44
CA LEU A 137 10.08 -11.24 -11.21
C LEU A 137 10.98 -12.47 -11.16
N LEU A 138 12.30 -12.30 -11.15
CA LEU A 138 13.24 -13.42 -11.04
C LEU A 138 13.09 -14.14 -9.70
N PHE A 139 13.04 -13.40 -8.59
CA PHE A 139 12.85 -13.97 -7.26
C PHE A 139 11.52 -14.71 -7.14
N LEU A 140 10.42 -14.11 -7.60
CA LEU A 140 9.09 -14.74 -7.61
C LEU A 140 9.06 -15.98 -8.51
N GLY A 141 9.71 -15.89 -9.68
CA GLY A 141 9.86 -17.01 -10.59
C GLY A 141 10.67 -18.16 -10.00
N SER A 142 11.76 -17.87 -9.28
CA SER A 142 12.56 -18.88 -8.58
C SER A 142 11.77 -19.61 -7.50
N ILE A 143 10.94 -18.89 -6.72
CA ILE A 143 10.06 -19.52 -5.73
C ILE A 143 9.04 -20.43 -6.43
N ALA A 144 8.41 -19.96 -7.51
CA ALA A 144 7.44 -20.76 -8.25
C ALA A 144 8.07 -22.02 -8.85
N LEU A 145 9.25 -21.92 -9.47
CA LEU A 145 9.98 -23.06 -10.01
C LEU A 145 10.43 -24.03 -8.91
N GLY A 146 10.86 -23.54 -7.76
CA GLY A 146 11.22 -24.36 -6.61
C GLY A 146 10.02 -25.15 -6.06
N LEU A 147 8.85 -24.52 -5.98
CA LEU A 147 7.61 -25.19 -5.59
C LEU A 147 7.22 -26.28 -6.58
N ILE A 148 7.29 -26.00 -7.88
CA ILE A 148 7.03 -26.99 -8.94
C ILE A 148 8.00 -28.17 -8.84
N PHE A 149 9.30 -27.91 -8.63
CA PHE A 149 10.31 -28.97 -8.50
C PHE A 149 10.08 -29.87 -7.28
N LEU A 150 9.60 -29.31 -6.15
CA LEU A 150 9.30 -30.08 -4.95
C LEU A 150 8.03 -30.95 -5.08
N GLU A 151 7.13 -30.61 -6.00
CA GLU A 151 5.90 -31.37 -6.24
C GLU A 151 6.07 -32.53 -7.22
N VAL A 152 7.16 -32.55 -8.00
CA VAL A 152 7.51 -33.60 -8.98
C VAL A 152 8.36 -34.68 -8.32
#